data_AF-A0A9E1YN86-F1
#
_entry.id   AF-A0A9E1YN86-F1
#
_cell.length_a   1.000
_cell.length_b   1.000
_cell.length_c   1.000
_cell.angle_alpha   90.00
_cell.angle_beta   90.00
_cell.angle_gamma   90.00
#
_symmetry.space_group_name_H-M   'P 1'
#
loop_
_entity.id
_entity.type
_entity.pdbx_description
1 polymer ?
#
loop_
_entity_poly.entity_id
_entity_poly.type
_entity_poly.pdbx_seq_one_letter_code
_entity_poly.pdbx_strand_id
1 'polypeptide(L)'
;LTDVGFGTIEIRARKPYRILDPKSYPTKELIYIESIEIAAIKDPVLPDGPCIFTGKAAIYYGKEDYFDDKKGHVLLKNQPIAICDKTAGQLKDLDRNDIHISESTFHYDGGGCC
;
A
#
# COMPACT_ATOMS: atom_id res chain seq x y z
N LEU A 1 -6.05 -11.43 -8.29
CA LEU A 1 -6.96 -10.29 -8.62
C LEU A 1 -6.36 -9.44 -9.73
N THR A 2 -5.12 -9.02 -9.58
CA THR A 2 -4.37 -8.25 -10.59
C THR A 2 -4.22 -9.02 -11.91
N ASP A 3 -3.96 -10.33 -11.87
CA ASP A 3 -3.82 -11.19 -13.05
C ASP A 3 -5.12 -11.33 -13.86
N VAL A 4 -6.27 -11.09 -13.24
CA VAL A 4 -7.59 -11.07 -13.89
C VAL A 4 -8.06 -9.64 -14.23
N GLY A 5 -7.14 -8.68 -14.14
CA GLY A 5 -7.25 -7.33 -14.70
C GLY A 5 -7.92 -6.30 -13.78
N PHE A 6 -7.79 -6.43 -12.46
CA PHE A 6 -8.06 -5.31 -11.54
C PHE A 6 -6.74 -4.56 -11.30
N GLY A 7 -6.62 -3.36 -11.86
CA GLY A 7 -5.42 -2.52 -11.76
C GLY A 7 -5.24 -1.87 -10.40
N THR A 8 -6.33 -1.62 -9.67
CA THR A 8 -6.28 -1.04 -8.33
C THR A 8 -6.90 -1.95 -7.27
N ILE A 9 -6.17 -2.19 -6.19
CA ILE A 9 -6.60 -2.95 -5.01
C ILE A 9 -6.43 -2.08 -3.77
N GLU A 10 -7.51 -1.88 -3.03
CA GLU A 10 -7.51 -1.14 -1.76
C GLU A 10 -7.69 -2.12 -0.61
N ILE A 11 -6.74 -2.17 0.33
CA ILE A 11 -6.90 -2.94 1.56
C ILE A 11 -7.57 -2.06 2.62
N ARG A 12 -8.82 -2.36 2.94
CA ARG A 12 -9.66 -1.52 3.82
C ARG A 12 -9.65 -1.99 5.27
N ALA A 13 -9.42 -3.27 5.51
CA ALA A 13 -9.26 -3.78 6.86
C ALA A 13 -8.48 -5.11 6.87
N ARG A 14 -7.79 -5.35 7.97
CA ARG A 14 -7.17 -6.63 8.31
C ARG A 14 -7.52 -6.97 9.75
N LYS A 15 -8.05 -8.17 9.97
CA LYS A 15 -8.42 -8.63 11.32
C LYS A 15 -8.08 -10.11 11.52
N PRO A 16 -7.72 -10.52 12.75
CA PRO A 16 -7.64 -11.92 13.11
C PRO A 16 -8.95 -12.63 12.76
N TYR A 17 -8.85 -13.83 12.17
CA TYR A 17 -10.03 -14.66 11.90
C TYR A 17 -9.99 -15.97 12.68
N ARG A 18 -8.91 -16.75 12.55
CA ARG A 18 -8.82 -18.08 13.16
C ARG A 18 -7.37 -18.55 13.35
N ILE A 19 -7.15 -19.46 14.29
CA ILE A 19 -5.92 -20.26 14.39
C ILE A 19 -6.26 -21.72 14.05
N LEU A 20 -5.44 -22.33 13.19
CA LEU A 20 -5.43 -23.78 12.99
C LEU A 20 -4.20 -24.37 13.67
N ASP A 21 -4.41 -25.10 14.76
CA ASP A 21 -3.34 -25.74 15.53
C ASP A 21 -3.21 -27.25 15.22
N PRO A 22 -2.00 -27.85 15.35
CA PRO A 22 -1.79 -29.27 15.09
C PRO A 22 -2.54 -30.25 16.00
N LYS A 23 -3.05 -29.82 17.15
CA LYS A 23 -3.82 -30.69 18.06
C LYS A 23 -5.26 -30.86 17.57
N SER A 24 -5.80 -29.83 16.91
CA SER A 24 -7.19 -29.80 16.44
C SER A 24 -7.32 -30.05 14.92
N TYR A 25 -6.25 -29.83 14.14
CA TYR A 25 -6.24 -29.91 12.68
C TYR A 25 -5.01 -30.65 12.15
N PRO A 26 -5.06 -31.24 10.93
CA PRO A 26 -3.92 -31.89 10.30
C PRO A 26 -2.92 -30.85 9.73
N THR A 27 -2.43 -29.94 10.56
CA THR A 27 -1.39 -28.96 10.23
C THR A 27 -0.08 -29.36 10.89
N LYS A 28 1.06 -29.05 10.26
CA LYS A 28 2.39 -29.31 10.84
C LYS A 28 2.81 -28.26 11.86
N GLU A 29 2.18 -27.08 11.79
CA GLU A 29 2.47 -25.90 12.60
C GLU A 29 1.20 -25.11 12.88
N LEU A 30 1.31 -24.10 13.74
CA LEU A 30 0.24 -23.13 13.99
C LEU A 30 0.05 -22.24 12.77
N ILE A 31 -1.13 -22.29 12.16
CA ILE A 31 -1.49 -21.42 11.03
C ILE A 31 -2.40 -20.32 11.54
N TYR A 32 -1.94 -19.07 11.46
CA TYR A 32 -2.74 -17.89 11.74
C TYR A 32 -3.45 -17.42 10.48
N ILE A 33 -4.78 -17.33 10.54
CA ILE A 33 -5.65 -16.95 9.43
C ILE A 33 -6.28 -15.60 9.74
N GLU A 34 -6.29 -14.75 8.73
CA GLU A 34 -6.79 -13.39 8.80
C GLU A 34 -7.91 -13.17 7.78
N SER A 35 -8.81 -12.24 8.12
CA SER A 35 -9.82 -11.73 7.21
C SER A 35 -9.35 -10.37 6.71
N ILE A 36 -9.31 -10.23 5.38
CA ILE A 36 -8.93 -9.00 4.70
C ILE A 36 -10.16 -8.47 3.96
N GLU A 37 -10.51 -7.22 4.20
CA GLU A 37 -11.51 -6.50 3.41
C GLU A 37 -10.81 -5.70 2.32
N ILE A 38 -11.28 -5.84 1.09
CA ILE A 38 -10.71 -5.14 -0.06
C ILE A 38 -11.79 -4.50 -0.93
N ALA A 39 -11.43 -3.41 -1.60
CA ALA A 39 -12.08 -3.03 -2.86
C ALA A 39 -11.14 -3.33 -4.02
N ALA A 40 -11.68 -4.01 -5.04
CA ALA A 40 -10.97 -4.28 -6.28
C ALA A 40 -11.63 -3.46 -7.40
N ILE A 41 -10.87 -2.52 -7.96
CA ILE A 41 -11.37 -1.58 -8.96
C ILE A 41 -10.99 -2.09 -10.35
N LYS A 42 -11.96 -2.09 -11.27
CA LYS A 42 -11.75 -2.52 -12.64
C LYS A 42 -11.24 -1.36 -13.48
N ASP A 43 -9.93 -1.21 -13.50
CA ASP A 43 -9.16 -0.25 -14.29
C ASP A 43 -7.98 -0.96 -14.99
N PRO A 44 -7.36 -0.32 -16.00
CA PRO A 44 -6.20 -0.89 -16.67
C PRO A 44 -5.03 -1.12 -15.71
N VAL A 45 -4.40 -2.29 -15.78
CA VAL A 45 -3.11 -2.52 -15.15
C VAL A 45 -2.06 -1.74 -15.95
N LEU A 46 -1.38 -0.78 -15.31
CA LEU A 46 -0.35 0.04 -15.95
C LEU A 46 0.92 -0.78 -16.24
N PRO A 47 1.80 -0.34 -17.17
CA PRO A 47 3.03 -1.07 -17.51
C PRO A 47 3.99 -1.29 -16.33
N ASP A 48 3.95 -0.42 -15.32
CA ASP A 48 4.73 -0.51 -14.09
C ASP A 48 4.00 -1.29 -12.97
N GLY A 49 2.88 -1.91 -13.29
CA GLY A 49 2.12 -2.79 -12.42
C GLY A 49 0.89 -2.13 -11.77
N PRO A 50 0.09 -2.93 -11.04
CA PRO A 50 -1.13 -2.47 -10.38
C PRO A 50 -0.82 -1.55 -9.18
N CYS A 51 -1.77 -0.69 -8.84
CA CYS A 51 -1.75 0.10 -7.61
C CYS A 51 -2.37 -0.70 -6.46
N ILE A 52 -1.55 -1.15 -5.52
CA ILE A 52 -2.02 -1.81 -4.30
C ILE A 52 -1.86 -0.83 -3.12
N PHE A 53 -2.96 -0.48 -2.47
CA PHE A 53 -2.98 0.42 -1.33
C PHE A 53 -3.11 -0.37 -0.04
N THR A 54 -1.99 -0.50 0.68
CA THR A 54 -1.96 -1.13 2.01
C THR A 54 -2.07 -0.12 3.16
N GLY A 55 -2.49 1.11 2.87
CA GLY A 55 -2.61 2.21 3.83
C GLY A 55 -1.27 2.89 4.17
N LYS A 56 -0.30 2.85 3.25
CA LYS A 56 0.95 3.61 3.38
C LYS A 56 0.73 5.09 3.07
N ALA A 57 1.49 5.95 3.74
CA ALA A 57 1.57 7.37 3.45
C ALA A 57 3.02 7.81 3.23
N ALA A 58 3.21 8.86 2.45
CA ALA A 58 4.48 9.59 2.38
C ALA A 58 4.32 11.02 2.88
N ILE A 59 5.37 11.53 3.52
CA ILE A 59 5.49 12.92 3.95
C ILE A 59 6.83 13.46 3.47
N TYR A 60 6.81 14.46 2.60
CA TYR A 60 8.00 15.19 2.20
C TYR A 60 8.32 16.27 3.24
N TYR A 61 9.55 16.32 3.74
CA TYR A 61 10.00 17.29 4.74
C TYR A 61 11.28 18.03 4.35
N GLY A 62 11.57 18.07 3.03
CA GLY A 62 12.73 18.76 2.49
C GLY A 62 12.63 20.29 2.50
N LYS A 63 13.58 20.93 1.81
CA LYS A 63 13.71 22.40 1.84
C LYS A 63 12.64 23.11 1.02
N GLU A 64 12.35 22.60 -0.17
CA GLU A 64 11.41 23.20 -1.13
C GLU A 64 9.96 23.06 -0.65
N ASP A 65 9.05 23.83 -1.25
CA ASP A 65 7.62 23.81 -0.90
C ASP A 65 6.92 22.50 -1.30
N TYR A 66 7.47 21.81 -2.29
CA TYR A 66 7.01 20.51 -2.75
C TYR A 66 8.13 19.71 -3.40
N PHE A 67 7.91 18.41 -3.49
CA PHE A 67 8.70 17.51 -4.31
C PHE A 67 7.81 16.94 -5.42
N ASP A 68 8.34 16.89 -6.65
CA ASP A 68 7.65 16.34 -7.82
C ASP A 68 8.57 15.28 -8.45
N ASP A 69 8.11 14.03 -8.46
CA ASP A 69 8.87 12.90 -8.99
C ASP A 69 8.87 12.83 -10.53
N LYS A 70 8.10 13.71 -11.19
CA LYS A 70 7.86 13.76 -12.64
C LYS A 70 7.26 12.48 -13.21
N LYS A 71 6.68 11.63 -12.36
CA LYS A 71 5.98 10.38 -12.70
C LYS A 71 4.51 10.41 -12.25
N GLY A 72 4.02 11.60 -11.88
CA GLY A 72 2.63 11.82 -11.52
C GLY A 72 2.39 11.97 -10.02
N HIS A 73 3.43 12.04 -9.19
CA HIS A 73 3.28 12.24 -7.75
C HIS A 73 3.91 13.57 -7.31
N VAL A 74 3.08 14.42 -6.70
CA VAL A 74 3.53 15.66 -6.07
C VAL A 74 3.32 15.56 -4.56
N LEU A 75 4.39 15.69 -3.81
CA LEU A 75 4.40 15.69 -2.35
C LEU A 75 4.54 17.13 -1.84
N LEU A 76 3.47 17.67 -1.26
CA LEU A 76 3.51 18.96 -0.58
C LEU A 76 4.27 18.84 0.74
N LYS A 77 5.07 19.87 1.06
CA LYS A 77 5.88 19.87 2.28
C LYS A 77 5.02 19.71 3.53
N ASN A 78 5.42 18.76 4.37
CA ASN A 78 4.80 18.39 5.65
C ASN A 78 3.32 17.98 5.55
N GLN A 79 2.85 17.58 4.36
CA GLN A 79 1.51 17.03 4.18
C GLN A 79 1.61 15.52 3.91
N PRO A 80 0.85 14.69 4.64
CA PRO A 80 0.74 13.29 4.32
C PRO A 80 -0.08 13.11 3.05
N ILE A 81 0.40 12.26 2.15
CA ILE A 81 -0.35 11.76 1.01
C ILE A 81 -0.40 10.24 1.06
N ALA A 82 -1.57 9.67 0.77
CA ALA A 82 -1.69 8.23 0.63
C ALA A 82 -0.95 7.78 -0.65
N ILE A 83 -0.24 6.68 -0.56
CA ILE A 83 0.52 6.13 -1.69
C ILE A 83 0.27 4.64 -1.82
N CYS A 84 0.31 4.13 -3.06
CA CYS A 84 0.31 2.70 -3.30
C CYS A 84 1.71 2.11 -3.07
N ASP A 85 1.79 0.79 -2.91
CA ASP A 85 3.02 0.09 -2.56
C ASP A 85 4.12 0.25 -3.63
N LYS A 86 3.75 0.34 -4.92
CA LYS A 86 4.74 0.60 -5.97
C LYS A 86 5.30 2.03 -5.91
N THR A 87 4.47 3.03 -5.62
CA THR A 87 4.93 4.41 -5.41
C THR A 87 5.84 4.49 -4.18
N ALA A 88 5.52 3.75 -3.11
CA ALA A 88 6.40 3.65 -1.93
C ALA A 88 7.77 3.06 -2.30
N GLY A 89 7.82 2.01 -3.12
CA GLY A 89 9.07 1.47 -3.66
C GLY A 89 9.85 2.50 -4.49
N GLN A 90 9.18 3.14 -5.44
CA GLN A 90 9.78 4.15 -6.31
C GLN A 90 10.36 5.34 -5.53
N LEU A 91 9.66 5.83 -4.50
CA LEU A 91 10.14 6.91 -3.64
C LEU A 91 11.33 6.48 -2.78
N LYS A 92 11.32 5.22 -2.29
CA LYS A 92 12.43 4.65 -1.53
C LYS A 92 13.69 4.51 -2.39
N ASP A 93 13.54 4.11 -3.64
CA ASP A 93 14.64 3.92 -4.60
C ASP A 93 15.34 5.24 -5.00
N LEU A 94 14.73 6.40 -4.70
CA LEU A 94 15.38 7.70 -4.86
C LEU A 94 16.50 7.94 -3.84
N ASP A 95 16.59 7.11 -2.79
CA ASP A 95 17.58 7.19 -1.71
C ASP A 95 17.67 8.59 -1.08
N ARG A 96 16.50 9.21 -0.88
CA ARG A 96 16.38 10.54 -0.27
C ARG A 96 16.26 10.43 1.23
N ASN A 97 16.85 11.39 1.93
CA ASN A 97 16.76 11.54 3.37
C ASN A 97 15.73 12.59 3.82
N ASP A 98 14.82 12.99 2.93
CA ASP A 98 13.81 14.03 3.18
C ASP A 98 12.38 13.63 2.79
N ILE A 99 12.14 12.33 2.62
CA ILE A 99 10.81 11.73 2.43
C ILE A 99 10.65 10.62 3.47
N HIS A 100 9.63 10.73 4.32
CA HIS A 100 9.23 9.65 5.21
C HIS A 100 8.17 8.80 4.51
N ILE A 101 8.32 7.48 4.59
CA ILE A 101 7.34 6.51 4.09
C ILE A 101 6.88 5.67 5.29
N SER A 102 5.58 5.61 5.53
CA SER A 102 5.04 4.83 6.64
C SER A 102 5.04 3.33 6.34
N GLU A 103 4.99 2.54 7.41
CA GLU A 103 4.62 1.14 7.29
C GLU A 103 3.16 0.97 6.85
N SER A 104 2.81 -0.24 6.40
CA SER A 104 1.44 -0.58 6.01
C SER A 104 0.55 -0.67 7.25
N THR A 105 -0.57 0.06 7.23
CA THR A 105 -1.61 -0.03 8.27
C THR A 105 -2.63 -1.13 7.99
N PHE A 106 -2.68 -1.61 6.74
CA PHE A 106 -3.75 -2.47 6.20
C PHE A 106 -5.15 -1.85 6.37
N HIS A 107 -5.18 -0.52 6.39
CA HIS A 107 -6.38 0.30 6.45
C HIS A 107 -6.18 1.52 5.56
N TYR A 108 -6.55 1.37 4.29
CA TYR A 108 -6.66 2.45 3.34
C TYR A 108 -8.09 2.99 3.34
N ASP A 109 -8.22 4.28 3.63
CA ASP A 109 -9.49 5.00 3.81
C ASP A 109 -9.80 5.96 2.66
N GLY A 110 -8.95 6.02 1.63
CA GLY A 110 -9.13 6.84 0.43
C GLY A 110 -8.01 7.86 0.22
N GLY A 111 -8.23 8.84 -0.65
CA GLY A 111 -7.28 9.93 -0.94
C GLY A 111 -6.56 9.84 -2.28
N GLY A 112 -6.46 8.64 -2.87
CA GLY A 112 -5.76 8.41 -4.14
C GLY A 112 -4.24 8.59 -4.03
N CYS A 113 -3.50 8.18 -5.07
CA CYS A 113 -2.08 8.52 -5.23
C CYS A 113 -1.91 9.31 -6.53
N CYS A 114 -1.98 10.64 -6.49
CA CYS A 114 -1.62 11.57 -7.58
C CYS A 114 -1.84 13.00 -7.08
#